data_AF-A0A9E0RWB0-F1
#
_entry.id   AF-A0A9E0RWB0-F1
#
_cell.length_a   1.000
_cell.length_b   1.000
_cell.length_c   1.000
_cell.angle_alpha   90.00
_cell.angle_beta   90.00
_cell.angle_gamma   90.00
#
_symmetry.space_group_name_H-M   'P 1'
#
loop_
_entity.id
_entity.type
_entity.pdbx_description
1 polymer ?
#
loop_
_entity_poly.entity_id
_entity_poly.type
_entity_poly.pdbx_seq_one_letter_code
_entity_poly.pdbx_strand_id
1 'polypeptide(L)'
;TLGSPFDATLTSTSIAPLFRLVSGRDPTDEEFQVILDYNRPPPPGDIPTTSIFTKTDGIVHWRTCVERPASNTDNIEVYASHLGLGFSPVVHYLLAERLAVPVEEWSPFDRNQEIWRRVTFPSAGHSYGY
;
A
#
# COMPACT_ATOMS: atom_id res chain seq x y z
N THR A 1 -3.89 2.15 -4.79
CA THR A 1 -3.37 3.19 -3.88
C THR A 1 -1.86 3.09 -3.78
N LEU A 2 -1.15 4.18 -3.48
CA LEU A 2 0.32 4.22 -3.44
C LEU A 2 0.81 4.68 -2.06
N GLY A 3 1.52 3.81 -1.33
CA GLY A 3 2.25 4.17 -0.10
C GLY A 3 1.42 4.81 1.04
N SER A 4 0.10 4.83 0.93
CA SER A 4 -0.78 5.48 1.89
C SER A 4 -1.25 4.43 2.91
N PRO A 5 -1.18 4.70 4.23
CA PRO A 5 -1.72 3.79 5.23
C PRO A 5 -3.25 3.82 5.16
N PHE A 6 -3.87 2.64 4.95
CA PHE A 6 -5.32 2.47 4.98
C PHE A 6 -5.78 1.63 6.18
N ASP A 7 -4.88 0.87 6.80
CA ASP A 7 -5.09 0.30 8.12
C ASP A 7 -4.57 1.31 9.15
N ALA A 8 -5.48 1.92 9.90
CA ALA A 8 -5.16 3.03 10.79
C ALA A 8 -4.51 2.54 12.09
N THR A 9 -3.23 2.22 12.01
CA THR A 9 -2.35 2.15 13.20
C THR A 9 -1.08 2.95 12.94
N LEU A 10 -1.11 4.27 13.22
CA LEU A 10 0.06 5.15 13.07
C LEU A 10 1.20 4.85 14.06
N THR A 11 0.95 4.01 15.07
CA THR A 11 1.98 3.45 15.97
C THR A 11 3.11 2.73 15.23
N SER A 12 2.92 2.40 13.95
CA SER A 12 3.91 1.69 13.14
C SER A 12 4.76 2.60 12.23
N THR A 13 4.52 3.92 12.18
CA THR A 13 5.26 4.84 11.28
C THR A 13 6.56 5.36 11.91
N SER A 14 7.69 5.26 11.20
CA SER A 14 9.01 5.73 11.70
C SER A 14 9.13 7.26 11.79
N ILE A 15 8.15 8.02 11.28
CA ILE A 15 8.06 9.48 11.43
C ILE A 15 7.39 9.93 12.72
N ALA A 16 6.86 9.02 13.53
CA ALA A 16 6.16 9.34 14.77
C ALA A 16 6.92 10.34 15.68
N PRO A 17 8.25 10.27 15.85
CA PRO A 17 9.00 11.25 16.63
C PRO A 17 9.02 12.65 16.01
N LEU A 18 9.18 12.75 14.69
CA LEU A 18 9.18 14.02 13.96
C LEU A 18 7.78 14.66 13.95
N PHE A 19 6.74 13.85 13.75
CA PHE A 19 5.36 14.29 13.83
C PHE A 19 5.05 14.86 15.22
N ARG A 20 5.47 14.19 16.29
CA ARG A 20 5.30 14.68 17.67
C ARG A 20 5.99 16.03 17.88
N LEU A 21 7.22 16.18 17.37
CA LEU A 21 8.00 17.40 17.48
C LEU A 21 7.33 18.60 16.78
N VAL A 22 6.77 18.39 15.59
CA VAL A 22 6.21 19.46 14.76
C VAL A 22 4.75 19.78 15.12
N SER A 23 3.94 18.76 15.36
CA SER A 23 2.49 18.91 15.60
C SER A 23 2.13 19.07 17.08
N GLY A 24 3.04 18.72 18.00
CA GLY A 24 2.78 18.68 19.44
C GLY A 24 1.83 17.56 19.88
N ARG A 25 1.38 16.69 18.96
CA ARG A 25 0.48 15.56 19.24
C ARG A 25 1.26 14.26 19.21
N ASP A 26 0.96 13.35 20.13
CA ASP A 26 1.55 12.03 20.13
C ASP A 26 0.72 11.14 19.19
N PRO A 27 1.31 10.62 18.09
CA PRO A 27 0.55 9.79 17.16
C PRO A 27 0.18 8.44 17.77
N THR A 28 0.68 8.08 18.95
CA THR A 28 0.26 6.90 19.72
C THR A 28 -0.89 7.18 20.69
N ASP A 29 -1.34 8.44 20.80
CA ASP A 29 -2.51 8.80 21.60
C ASP A 29 -3.75 8.06 21.10
N GLU A 30 -4.51 7.45 22.02
CA GLU A 30 -5.72 6.69 21.69
C GLU A 30 -6.75 7.56 20.93
N GLU A 31 -6.89 8.83 21.29
CA GLU A 31 -7.76 9.77 20.57
C GLU A 31 -7.29 9.99 19.12
N PHE A 32 -5.98 10.01 18.88
CA PHE A 32 -5.44 10.16 17.53
C PHE A 32 -5.61 8.87 16.72
N GLN A 33 -5.42 7.71 17.34
CA GLN A 33 -5.73 6.39 16.74
C GLN A 33 -7.21 6.27 16.37
N VAL A 34 -8.12 6.71 17.24
CA VAL A 34 -9.57 6.76 16.95
C VAL A 34 -9.88 7.68 15.78
N ILE A 35 -9.24 8.85 15.68
CA ILE A 35 -9.39 9.74 14.52
C ILE A 35 -8.93 9.06 13.23
N LEU A 36 -7.86 8.28 13.27
CA LEU A 36 -7.32 7.61 12.08
C LEU A 36 -8.22 6.45 11.67
N ASP A 37 -8.68 5.63 12.62
CA ASP A 37 -9.64 4.55 12.37
C ASP A 37 -10.96 5.10 11.84
N TYR A 38 -11.42 6.23 12.38
CA TYR A 38 -12.62 6.92 11.89
C TYR A 38 -12.45 7.46 10.47
N ASN A 39 -11.24 7.92 10.10
CA ASN A 39 -10.92 8.40 8.76
C ASN A 39 -10.44 7.28 7.82
N ARG A 40 -10.52 6.02 8.23
CA ARG A 40 -10.23 4.89 7.36
C ARG A 40 -11.19 4.92 6.18
N PRO A 41 -10.70 4.97 4.93
CA PRO A 41 -11.60 4.90 3.79
C PRO A 41 -12.35 3.56 3.82
N PRO A 42 -13.64 3.55 3.43
CA PRO A 42 -14.40 2.32 3.35
C PRO A 42 -13.68 1.34 2.41
N PRO A 43 -13.82 0.02 2.63
CA PRO A 43 -13.27 -0.97 1.73
C PRO A 43 -13.73 -0.66 0.30
N PRO A 44 -12.85 -0.85 -0.69
CA PRO A 44 -13.18 -0.53 -2.07
C PRO A 44 -14.30 -1.46 -2.52
N GLY A 45 -15.55 -0.97 -2.55
CA GLY A 45 -16.76 -1.78 -2.73
C GLY A 45 -16.70 -2.76 -3.91
N ASP A 46 -17.23 -2.38 -5.07
CA ASP A 46 -17.12 -3.18 -6.30
C ASP A 46 -15.98 -2.70 -7.22
N ILE A 47 -15.23 -1.67 -6.79
CA ILE A 47 -14.20 -1.02 -7.61
C ILE A 47 -12.88 -1.79 -7.46
N PRO A 48 -12.25 -2.25 -8.55
CA PRO A 48 -10.96 -2.91 -8.46
C PRO A 48 -9.88 -2.02 -7.83
N THR A 49 -9.19 -2.56 -6.85
CA THR A 49 -8.21 -1.82 -6.05
C THR A 49 -6.91 -2.58 -5.94
N THR A 50 -5.84 -1.96 -6.42
CA THR A 50 -4.48 -2.48 -6.29
C THR A 50 -3.70 -1.60 -5.32
N SER A 51 -3.21 -2.17 -4.23
CA SER A 51 -2.24 -1.51 -3.35
C SER A 51 -0.81 -1.81 -3.81
N ILE A 52 -0.03 -0.74 -3.99
CA ILE A 52 1.38 -0.81 -4.31
C ILE A 52 2.16 -0.30 -3.09
N PHE A 53 2.98 -1.17 -2.51
CA PHE A 53 3.69 -0.88 -1.27
C PHE A 53 5.15 -1.35 -1.34
N THR A 54 5.95 -0.95 -0.37
CA THR A 54 7.33 -1.39 -0.25
C THR A 54 7.70 -1.69 1.20
N LYS A 55 8.37 -2.82 1.44
CA LYS A 55 8.83 -3.19 2.80
C LYS A 55 9.98 -2.32 3.30
N THR A 56 10.66 -1.62 2.39
CA THR A 56 11.71 -0.64 2.70
C THR A 56 11.17 0.77 2.90
N ASP A 57 9.85 0.91 3.09
CA ASP A 57 9.23 2.18 3.44
C ASP A 57 9.72 2.62 4.83
N GLY A 58 10.49 3.71 4.87
CA GLY A 58 11.02 4.30 6.09
C GLY A 58 10.09 5.35 6.71
N ILE A 59 8.89 5.54 6.18
CA ILE A 59 7.89 6.51 6.65
C ILE A 59 6.70 5.77 7.25
N VAL A 60 6.10 4.85 6.50
CA VAL A 60 4.90 4.10 6.89
C VAL A 60 5.19 2.61 6.96
N HIS A 61 4.69 1.92 7.98
CA HIS A 61 4.86 0.47 8.05
C HIS A 61 4.04 -0.22 6.97
N TRP A 62 4.72 -0.92 6.06
CA TRP A 62 4.11 -1.53 4.88
C TRP A 62 2.85 -2.39 5.15
N ARG A 63 2.73 -3.03 6.33
CA ARG A 63 1.55 -3.83 6.68
C ARG A 63 0.26 -3.02 6.71
N THR A 64 0.33 -1.73 7.06
CA THR A 64 -0.84 -0.84 7.07
C THR A 64 -1.29 -0.44 5.67
N CYS A 65 -0.50 -0.76 4.65
CA CYS A 65 -0.81 -0.52 3.25
C CYS A 65 -1.34 -1.77 2.53
N VAL A 66 -1.43 -2.93 3.21
CA VAL A 66 -1.90 -4.18 2.58
C VAL A 66 -3.43 -4.25 2.66
N GLU A 67 -4.07 -4.42 1.51
CA GLU A 67 -5.50 -4.66 1.38
C GLU A 67 -5.89 -6.06 1.87
N ARG A 68 -7.12 -6.16 2.41
CA ARG A 68 -7.71 -7.45 2.80
C ARG A 68 -8.04 -8.30 1.57
N PRO A 69 -8.09 -9.64 1.68
CA PRO A 69 -8.40 -10.50 0.54
C PRO A 69 -9.86 -10.32 0.15
N ALA A 70 -10.08 -9.84 -1.08
CA ALA A 70 -11.38 -9.73 -1.73
C ALA A 70 -11.23 -9.96 -3.23
N SER A 71 -12.33 -10.27 -3.92
CA SER A 71 -12.35 -10.62 -5.35
C SER A 71 -11.84 -9.52 -6.28
N ASN A 72 -11.86 -8.27 -5.83
CA ASN A 72 -11.49 -7.06 -6.58
C ASN A 72 -10.26 -6.35 -5.97
N THR A 73 -9.48 -7.03 -5.13
CA THR A 73 -8.32 -6.41 -4.46
C THR A 73 -7.04 -7.15 -4.78
N ASP A 74 -5.94 -6.41 -4.88
CA ASP A 74 -4.60 -6.97 -5.07
C ASP A 74 -3.54 -6.14 -4.34
N ASN A 75 -2.44 -6.78 -3.98
CA ASN A 75 -1.34 -6.21 -3.21
C ASN A 75 -0.01 -6.53 -3.89
N ILE A 76 0.76 -5.52 -4.26
CA ILE A 76 1.99 -5.69 -5.04
C ILE A 76 3.15 -5.00 -4.31
N GLU A 77 4.16 -5.79 -3.94
CA GLU A 77 5.40 -5.30 -3.36
C GLU A 77 6.32 -4.79 -4.48
N VAL A 78 7.00 -3.66 -4.23
CA VAL A 78 8.06 -3.13 -5.09
C VAL A 78 9.29 -2.77 -4.28
N TYR A 79 10.46 -2.75 -4.93
CA TYR A 79 11.68 -2.18 -4.36
C TYR A 79 11.72 -0.67 -4.62
N ALA A 80 11.39 0.13 -3.60
CA ALA A 80 11.51 1.59 -3.62
C ALA A 80 11.59 2.13 -2.18
N SER A 81 12.04 3.37 -2.01
CA SER A 81 11.73 4.13 -0.80
C SER A 81 10.31 4.71 -0.92
N HIS A 82 9.73 5.19 0.19
CA HIS A 82 8.42 5.86 0.17
C HIS A 82 8.33 6.95 -0.90
N LEU A 83 9.28 7.88 -0.91
CA LEU A 83 9.37 8.92 -1.94
C LEU A 83 9.73 8.36 -3.31
N GLY A 84 10.53 7.29 -3.35
CA GLY A 84 10.89 6.57 -4.56
C GLY A 84 9.70 5.92 -5.26
N LEU A 85 8.61 5.60 -4.55
CA LEU A 85 7.38 5.06 -5.17
C LEU A 85 6.83 6.02 -6.23
N GLY A 86 6.87 7.34 -5.97
CA GLY A 86 6.37 8.35 -6.90
C GLY A 86 7.23 8.56 -8.15
N PHE A 87 8.48 8.07 -8.17
CA PHE A 87 9.42 8.27 -9.28
C PHE A 87 9.96 6.97 -9.88
N SER A 88 9.60 5.81 -9.30
CA SER A 88 10.11 4.51 -9.73
C SER A 88 9.55 4.15 -11.12
N PRO A 89 10.41 3.88 -12.12
CA PRO A 89 9.95 3.42 -13.43
C PRO A 89 9.14 2.12 -13.36
N VAL A 90 9.49 1.24 -12.40
CA VAL A 90 8.77 -0.01 -12.14
C VAL A 90 7.33 0.27 -11.67
N VAL A 91 7.15 1.26 -10.80
CA VAL A 91 5.83 1.67 -10.33
C VAL A 91 5.01 2.26 -11.48
N HIS A 92 5.61 3.11 -12.32
CA HIS A 92 4.92 3.69 -13.46
C HIS A 92 4.49 2.64 -14.49
N TYR A 93 5.37 1.67 -14.78
CA TYR A 93 5.04 0.52 -15.60
C TYR A 93 3.83 -0.23 -15.02
N LEU A 94 3.85 -0.51 -13.72
CA LEU A 94 2.78 -1.22 -13.04
C LEU A 94 1.45 -0.44 -13.05
N LEU A 95 1.50 0.87 -12.84
CA LEU A 95 0.34 1.75 -12.94
C LEU A 95 -0.25 1.74 -14.35
N ALA A 96 0.58 1.85 -15.38
CA ALA A 96 0.14 1.78 -16.77
C ALA A 96 -0.52 0.43 -17.08
N GLU A 97 0.08 -0.67 -16.63
CA GLU A 97 -0.48 -2.02 -16.82
C GLU A 97 -1.84 -2.18 -16.11
N ARG A 98 -1.96 -1.70 -14.87
CA ARG A 98 -3.22 -1.80 -14.10
C ARG A 98 -4.32 -0.90 -14.63
N LEU A 99 -3.98 0.30 -15.11
CA LEU A 99 -4.96 1.24 -15.66
C LEU A 99 -5.36 0.95 -17.11
N ALA A 100 -4.60 0.11 -17.83
CA ALA A 100 -4.93 -0.31 -19.18
C ALA A 100 -6.05 -1.36 -19.25
N VAL A 101 -6.37 -2.02 -18.12
CA VAL A 101 -7.37 -3.08 -18.05
C VAL A 101 -8.73 -2.48 -17.66
N PRO A 102 -9.80 -2.69 -18.46
CA PRO A 102 -11.16 -2.32 -18.07
C PRO A 102 -11.59 -2.98 -16.77
N VAL A 103 -12.52 -2.36 -16.03
CA VAL A 103 -12.97 -2.85 -14.72
C VAL A 103 -13.55 -4.26 -14.82
N GLU A 104 -14.24 -4.57 -15.92
CA GLU A 104 -14.91 -5.85 -16.18
C GLU A 104 -13.92 -6.99 -16.45
N GLU A 105 -12.73 -6.66 -16.93
CA GLU A 105 -11.66 -7.61 -17.27
C GLU A 105 -10.55 -7.63 -16.20
N TRP A 106 -10.77 -6.91 -15.09
CA TRP A 106 -9.77 -6.79 -14.06
C TRP A 106 -9.40 -8.17 -13.50
N SER A 107 -8.11 -8.39 -13.33
CA SER A 107 -7.56 -9.55 -12.66
C SER A 107 -6.33 -9.15 -11.83
N PRO A 108 -6.02 -9.90 -10.75
CA PRO A 108 -4.80 -9.69 -9.98
C PRO A 108 -3.55 -9.77 -10.86
N PHE A 109 -2.52 -9.03 -10.48
CA PHE A 109 -1.25 -9.00 -11.20
C PHE A 109 -0.55 -10.36 -11.16
N ASP A 110 -0.35 -10.95 -12.34
CA ASP A 110 0.45 -12.16 -12.47
C ASP A 110 1.95 -11.84 -12.56
N ARG A 111 2.63 -11.91 -11.42
CA ARG A 111 4.09 -11.76 -11.35
C ARG A 111 4.85 -12.95 -11.95
N ASN A 112 4.20 -14.11 -12.14
CA ASN A 112 4.83 -15.34 -12.60
C ASN A 112 4.76 -15.52 -14.12
N GLN A 113 3.97 -14.69 -14.81
CA GLN A 113 3.83 -14.70 -16.27
C GLN A 113 5.18 -14.62 -17.00
N GLU A 114 6.12 -13.82 -16.48
CA GLU A 114 7.45 -13.61 -17.07
C GLU A 114 8.54 -13.62 -15.99
N ILE A 115 9.75 -14.08 -16.35
CA ILE A 115 10.82 -14.27 -15.36
C ILE A 115 11.32 -12.95 -14.75
N TRP A 116 11.36 -11.87 -15.54
CA TRP A 116 11.81 -10.57 -15.06
C TRP A 116 10.82 -9.95 -14.07
N ARG A 117 9.51 -10.23 -14.22
CA ARG A 117 8.47 -9.80 -13.28
C ARG A 117 8.69 -10.42 -11.91
N ARG A 118 9.03 -11.72 -11.85
CA ARG A 118 9.33 -12.43 -10.59
C ARG A 118 10.50 -11.82 -9.81
N VAL A 119 11.48 -11.28 -10.53
CA VAL A 119 12.67 -10.63 -9.94
C VAL A 119 12.36 -9.19 -9.53
N THR A 120 11.56 -8.48 -10.32
CA THR A 120 11.27 -7.06 -10.13
C THR A 120 10.22 -6.80 -9.04
N PHE A 121 9.20 -7.64 -8.97
CA PHE A 121 8.09 -7.54 -8.02
C PHE A 121 8.21 -8.66 -6.99
N PRO A 122 8.71 -8.40 -5.76
CA PRO A 122 9.07 -9.46 -4.81
C PRO A 122 7.90 -10.33 -4.37
N SER A 123 6.70 -9.75 -4.33
CA SER A 123 5.46 -10.48 -4.06
C SER A 123 4.24 -9.75 -4.62
N ALA A 124 3.19 -10.54 -4.90
CA ALA A 124 1.91 -10.10 -5.45
C ALA A 124 0.79 -10.97 -4.82
N GLY A 125 -0.43 -10.44 -4.70
CA GLY A 125 -1.56 -11.12 -4.08
C GLY A 125 -1.56 -11.06 -2.55
N HIS A 126 -2.35 -11.95 -1.92
CA HIS A 126 -2.72 -11.83 -0.50
C HIS A 126 -1.88 -12.70 0.45
N SER A 127 -0.60 -12.92 0.14
CA SER A 127 0.29 -13.80 0.93
C SER A 127 0.78 -13.20 2.25
N TYR A 128 0.32 -12.00 2.61
CA TYR A 128 0.71 -11.32 3.84
C TYR A 128 -0.33 -11.63 4.91
N GLY A 129 0.03 -12.48 5.88
CA GLY A 129 -0.88 -12.97 6.92
C GLY A 129 -1.45 -11.86 7.81
N TYR A 130 -2.69 -12.08 8.25
CA TYR A 130 -3.39 -11.30 9.29
C TYR A 130 -3.09 -11.88 10.67
#